data_AF-A0A3D2DLD3-F1
#
_entry.id   AF-A0A3D2DLD3-F1
#
_cell.length_a   1.000
_cell.length_b   1.000
_cell.length_c   1.000
_cell.angle_alpha   90.00
_cell.angle_beta   90.00
_cell.angle_gamma   90.00
#
_symmetry.space_group_name_H-M   'P 1'
#
loop_
_entity.id
_entity.type
_entity.pdbx_description
1 polymer ?
#
loop_
_entity_poly.entity_id
_entity_poly.type
_entity_poly.pdbx_seq_one_letter_code
_entity_poly.pdbx_strand_id
1 'polypeptide(L)'
;IPIRMEMGKAIRKVFIPKDGYVFIDADYSQIELRILAHMSGDEKLIEAYNSSADIHRATAAEVFNTPIDEVTPLQRSNAKAVNF
;
A
#
# COMPACT_ATOMS: atom_id res chain seq x y z
N ILE A 1 -6.17 -6.84 -15.34
CA ILE A 1 -5.23 -7.88 -15.85
C ILE A 1 -4.40 -8.38 -14.67
N PRO A 2 -4.23 -9.70 -14.48
CA PRO A 2 -3.58 -10.24 -13.28
C PRO A 2 -2.16 -9.68 -13.09
N ILE A 3 -1.81 -9.35 -11.85
CA ILE A 3 -0.56 -8.61 -11.52
C ILE A 3 0.50 -9.46 -10.82
N ARG A 4 0.08 -10.52 -10.11
CA ARG A 4 0.97 -11.33 -9.27
C ARG A 4 1.63 -12.48 -10.03
N MET A 5 0.90 -13.10 -10.97
CA MET A 5 1.39 -14.24 -11.74
C MET A 5 2.22 -13.79 -12.95
N GLU A 6 3.29 -14.51 -13.26
CA GLU A 6 4.14 -14.22 -14.42
C GLU A 6 3.37 -14.17 -15.74
N MET A 7 2.42 -15.10 -15.93
CA MET A 7 1.53 -15.09 -17.09
C MET A 7 0.69 -13.80 -17.18
N GLY A 8 0.22 -13.29 -16.04
CA GLY A 8 -0.53 -12.03 -15.98
C GLY A 8 0.32 -10.82 -16.38
N LYS A 9 1.58 -10.79 -15.92
CA LYS A 9 2.55 -9.75 -16.33
C LYS A 9 2.83 -9.80 -17.83
N ALA A 10 2.93 -11.00 -18.42
CA ALA A 10 3.12 -11.17 -19.85
C ALA A 10 1.95 -10.61 -20.67
N ILE A 11 0.71 -10.87 -20.23
CA ILE A 11 -0.49 -10.33 -20.90
C ILE A 11 -0.52 -8.80 -20.86
N ARG A 12 -0.07 -8.15 -19.78
CA ARG A 12 -0.02 -6.67 -19.72
C ARG A 12 0.89 -6.05 -20.78
N LYS A 13 1.94 -6.76 -21.21
CA LYS A 13 2.91 -6.24 -22.20
C LYS A 13 2.32 -6.10 -23.61
N VAL A 14 1.17 -6.70 -23.90
CA VAL A 14 0.52 -6.58 -25.21
C VAL A 14 -0.17 -5.22 -25.41
N PHE A 15 -0.42 -4.50 -24.31
CA PHE A 15 -0.91 -3.13 -24.36
C PHE A 15 0.28 -2.22 -24.61
N ILE A 16 0.34 -1.63 -25.80
CA ILE A 16 1.39 -0.70 -26.23
C ILE A 16 0.75 0.66 -26.54
N PRO A 17 1.37 1.78 -26.14
CA PRO A 17 0.87 3.08 -26.51
C PRO A 17 1.10 3.32 -28.00
N LYS A 18 0.32 4.22 -28.58
CA LYS A 18 0.55 4.69 -29.96
C LYS A 18 1.94 5.34 -30.07
N ASP A 19 2.56 5.26 -31.25
CA ASP A 19 3.81 5.95 -31.55
C ASP A 19 3.74 7.46 -31.20
N GLY A 20 4.74 7.93 -30.47
CA GLY A 20 4.80 9.31 -29.95
C GLY A 20 3.99 9.54 -28.67
N TYR A 21 3.36 8.52 -28.10
CA TYR A 21 2.60 8.60 -26.85
C TYR A 21 3.17 7.68 -25.77
N VAL A 22 2.77 7.94 -24.53
CA VAL A 22 3.10 7.11 -23.35
C VAL A 22 1.83 6.78 -22.59
N PHE A 23 1.85 5.68 -21.83
CA PHE A 23 0.81 5.44 -20.84
C PHE A 23 1.10 6.22 -19.56
N ILE A 24 0.03 6.67 -18.91
CA ILE A 24 0.06 7.20 -17.55
C ILE A 24 -0.77 6.24 -16.70
N ASP A 25 -0.18 5.82 -15.58
CA ASP A 25 -0.85 5.02 -14.58
C ASP A 25 -0.89 5.80 -13.27
N ALA A 26 -2.05 5.81 -12.62
CA ALA A 26 -2.28 6.50 -11.36
C ALA A 26 -3.21 5.65 -10.51
N ASP A 27 -2.70 5.23 -9.35
CA ASP A 27 -3.42 4.40 -8.38
C ASP A 27 -3.39 5.11 -7.03
N TYR A 28 -4.52 5.08 -6.32
CA TYR A 28 -4.62 5.69 -5.01
C TYR A 28 -3.86 4.86 -3.98
N SER A 29 -2.93 5.51 -3.26
CA SER A 29 -2.22 4.85 -2.16
C SER A 29 -3.18 4.52 -1.01
N GLN A 30 -3.47 3.22 -0.85
CA GLN A 30 -4.21 2.66 0.29
C GLN A 30 -5.61 3.27 0.47
N ILE A 31 -6.35 3.43 -0.63
CA ILE A 31 -7.65 4.11 -0.62
C ILE A 31 -8.66 3.48 0.35
N GLU A 32 -8.68 2.15 0.45
CA GLU A 32 -9.61 1.42 1.32
C GLU A 32 -9.42 1.78 2.79
N LEU A 33 -8.17 1.88 3.26
CA LEU A 33 -7.88 2.26 4.64
C LEU A 33 -8.09 3.75 4.89
N ARG A 34 -7.90 4.60 3.89
CA ARG A 34 -8.24 6.03 3.97
C ARG A 34 -9.75 6.22 4.10
N ILE A 35 -10.54 5.43 3.37
CA ILE A 35 -12.00 5.40 3.50
C ILE A 35 -12.38 4.90 4.90
N LEU A 36 -11.76 3.82 5.37
CA LEU A 36 -12.00 3.30 6.72
C LEU A 36 -11.73 4.36 7.79
N ALA A 37 -10.60 5.07 7.72
CA ALA A 37 -10.25 6.15 8.65
C ALA A 37 -11.29 7.26 8.66
N HIS A 38 -11.79 7.65 7.49
CA HIS A 38 -12.84 8.66 7.36
C HIS A 38 -14.18 8.17 7.95
N MET A 39 -14.56 6.92 7.67
CA MET A 39 -15.82 6.35 8.14
C MET A 39 -15.82 6.02 9.64
N SER A 40 -14.68 5.60 10.20
CA SER A 40 -14.55 5.27 11.61
C SER A 40 -14.44 6.50 12.50
N GLY A 41 -13.94 7.63 11.97
CA GLY A 41 -13.64 8.82 12.75
C GLY A 41 -12.49 8.62 13.75
N ASP A 42 -11.68 7.57 13.58
CA ASP A 42 -10.54 7.29 14.45
C ASP A 42 -9.44 8.35 14.24
N GLU A 43 -9.29 9.24 15.21
CA GLU A 43 -8.34 10.35 15.15
C GLU A 43 -6.88 9.87 14.97
N LYS A 44 -6.50 8.75 15.59
CA LYS A 44 -5.14 8.20 15.45
C LYS A 44 -4.91 7.70 14.04
N LEU A 45 -5.88 7.01 13.46
CA LEU A 45 -5.78 6.49 12.09
C LEU A 45 -5.76 7.64 11.08
N ILE A 46 -6.60 8.65 11.27
CA ILE A 46 -6.63 9.87 10.43
C ILE A 46 -5.29 10.60 10.51
N GLU A 47 -4.76 10.83 11.72
CA GLU A 47 -3.48 11.48 11.93
C GLU A 47 -2.32 10.69 11.33
N ALA A 48 -2.34 9.36 11.41
CA ALA A 48 -1.36 8.50 10.77
C ALA A 48 -1.31 8.70 9.24
N TYR A 49 -2.47 8.90 8.59
CA TYR A 49 -2.55 9.20 7.15
C TYR A 49 -2.19 10.64 6.78
N ASN A 50 -2.35 11.60 7.70
CA ASN A 50 -2.04 13.02 7.48
C ASN A 50 -0.56 13.35 7.76
N SER A 51 0.05 12.67 8.74
CA SER A 51 1.43 12.91 9.18
C SER A 51 2.49 12.37 8.22
N SER A 52 2.11 11.68 7.14
CA SER A 52 3.04 10.96 6.24
C SER A 52 3.93 9.94 6.97
N ALA A 53 3.56 9.55 8.19
CA ALA A 53 4.25 8.52 8.94
C ALA A 53 4.17 7.20 8.16
N ASP A 54 5.22 6.37 8.25
CA ASP A 54 5.19 5.04 7.66
C ASP A 54 4.22 4.17 8.47
N ILE A 55 2.93 4.26 8.12
CA ILE A 55 1.83 3.52 8.74
C ILE A 55 2.15 2.03 8.75
N HIS A 56 2.85 1.51 7.75
CA HIS A 56 3.24 0.11 7.73
C HIS A 56 4.25 -0.24 8.82
N ARG A 57 5.19 0.66 9.14
CA ARG A 57 6.08 0.47 10.29
C ARG A 57 5.34 0.65 11.61
N ALA A 58 4.42 1.61 11.71
CA ALA A 58 3.59 1.79 12.90
C ALA A 58 2.71 0.57 13.17
N THR A 59 1.97 0.09 12.16
CA THR A 59 1.16 -1.13 12.27
C THR A 59 2.02 -2.36 12.55
N ALA A 60 3.18 -2.52 11.89
CA ALA A 60 4.08 -3.63 12.19
C ALA A 60 4.64 -3.57 13.62
N ALA A 61 4.97 -2.38 14.11
CA ALA A 61 5.42 -2.18 15.48
C ALA A 61 4.37 -2.62 16.49
N GLU A 62 3.10 -2.28 16.26
CA GLU A 62 1.99 -2.72 17.11
C GLU A 62 1.74 -4.24 17.01
N VAL A 63 1.64 -4.79 15.79
CA VAL A 63 1.34 -6.22 15.56
C VAL A 63 2.44 -7.13 16.10
N PHE A 64 3.70 -6.75 15.92
CA PHE A 64 4.87 -7.53 16.35
C PHE A 64 5.44 -7.06 17.70
N ASN A 65 4.77 -6.11 18.37
CA ASN A 65 5.20 -5.51 19.64
C ASN A 65 6.69 -5.15 19.65
N THR A 66 7.16 -4.50 18.59
CA THR A 66 8.57 -4.15 18.32
C THR A 66 8.68 -2.62 18.18
N PRO A 67 9.73 -1.96 18.72
CA PRO A 67 9.96 -0.53 18.49
C PRO A 67 9.96 -0.16 17.00
N ILE A 68 9.40 1.00 16.63
CA ILE A 68 9.19 1.39 15.22
C ILE A 68 10.49 1.43 14.40
N ASP A 69 11.58 1.79 15.06
CA ASP A 69 12.95 1.85 14.56
C ASP A 69 13.57 0.46 14.34
N GLU A 70 13.11 -0.55 15.07
CA GLU A 70 13.56 -1.95 14.96
C GLU A 70 12.70 -2.79 13.99
N VAL A 71 11.60 -2.25 13.47
CA VAL A 71 10.75 -2.94 12.48
C VAL A 71 11.54 -3.30 11.24
N THR A 72 11.64 -4.60 10.98
CA THR A 72 12.32 -5.15 9.80
C THR A 72 11.51 -4.96 8.50
N PRO A 73 12.15 -4.95 7.32
CA PRO A 73 11.43 -4.91 6.04
C PRO A 73 10.43 -6.04 5.86
N LEU A 74 10.71 -7.22 6.42
CA LEU A 74 9.82 -8.38 6.38
C LEU A 74 8.58 -8.16 7.25
N GLN A 75 8.74 -7.69 8.50
CA GLN A 75 7.62 -7.34 9.38
C GLN A 75 6.74 -6.25 8.77
N ARG A 76 7.36 -5.23 8.16
CA ARG A 76 6.67 -4.17 7.42
C ARG A 76 5.85 -4.73 6.25
N SER A 77 6.42 -5.65 5.47
CA SER A 77 5.72 -6.30 4.36
C SER A 77 4.58 -7.21 4.83
N ASN A 78 4.74 -7.88 5.97
CA ASN A 78 3.72 -8.74 6.54
C ASN A 78 2.56 -7.93 7.13
N ALA A 79 2.84 -6.79 7.78
CA ALA A 79 1.79 -5.88 8.26
C ALA A 79 0.95 -5.31 7.11
N LYS A 80 1.56 -5.12 5.92
CA LYS A 80 0.80 -4.80 4.70
C LYS A 80 -0.27 -5.87 4.41
N ALA A 81 0.03 -7.15 4.60
CA ALA A 81 -0.91 -8.25 4.35
C ALA A 81 -1.96 -8.44 5.46
N VAL A 82 -1.80 -7.84 6.63
CA VAL A 82 -2.82 -7.83 7.70
C VAL A 82 -3.84 -6.71 7.48
N ASN A 83 -3.42 -5.62 6.82
CA ASN A 83 -4.28 -4.50 6.43
C ASN A 83 -4.98 -4.69 5.05
N PHE A 84 -4.82 -5.86 4.40
CA PHE A 84 -5.44 -6.23 3.12
C PHE A 84 -6.16 -7.57 3.22
#